data_AF-A0A7L0K3H9-F1
#
_entry.id   AF-A0A7L0K3H9-F1
#
_cell.length_a   1.000
_cell.length_b   1.000
_cell.length_c   1.000
_cell.angle_alpha   90.00
_cell.angle_beta   90.00
_cell.angle_gamma   90.00
#
_symmetry.space_group_name_H-M   'P 1'
#
loop_
_entity.id
_entity.type
_entity.pdbx_description
1 polymer ?
#
loop_
_entity_poly.entity_id
_entity_poly.type
_entity_poly.pdbx_seq_one_letter_code
_entity_poly.pdbx_strand_id
1 'polypeptide(L)'
;GVDLSTLRALNFTMMETECTPSTRLPADDCDFKENGAIKDCSGPVTILQGTPEIDLRCTDASSDPVLIQRGRFGRFLSRIRRFRPRISFSVHARGTVRFG
;
A
#
# COMPACT_ATOMS: atom_id res chain seq x y z
N GLY A 1 -2.61 -31.11 16.03
CA GLY A 1 -3.31 -29.82 16.17
C GLY A 1 -2.32 -28.83 16.73
N VAL A 2 -2.21 -27.64 16.15
CA VAL A 2 -1.33 -26.59 16.67
C VAL A 2 -1.95 -26.04 17.96
N ASP A 3 -1.19 -26.08 19.05
CA ASP A 3 -1.66 -25.63 20.36
C ASP A 3 -1.65 -24.10 20.40
N LEU A 4 -2.84 -23.49 20.38
CA LEU A 4 -3.01 -22.03 20.38
C LEU A 4 -2.41 -21.37 21.64
N SER A 5 -2.10 -22.14 22.67
CA SER A 5 -1.45 -21.70 23.91
C SER A 5 -0.05 -21.09 23.68
N THR A 6 0.61 -21.43 22.57
CA THR A 6 1.93 -20.90 22.18
C THR A 6 1.89 -19.77 21.15
N LEU A 7 0.71 -19.45 20.59
CA LEU A 7 0.50 -18.37 19.63
C LEU A 7 -0.01 -17.12 20.35
N ARG A 8 0.81 -16.06 20.40
CA ARG A 8 0.43 -14.76 20.98
C ARG A 8 0.44 -13.69 19.90
N ALA A 9 -0.65 -12.94 19.77
CA ALA A 9 -0.68 -11.75 18.91
C ALA A 9 0.02 -10.59 19.63
N LEU A 10 0.97 -9.94 18.96
CA LEU A 10 1.64 -8.74 19.46
C LEU A 10 1.31 -7.56 18.55
N ASN A 11 1.08 -6.40 19.18
CA ASN A 11 0.95 -5.11 18.52
C ASN A 11 1.90 -4.15 19.23
N PHE A 12 2.87 -3.59 18.50
CA PHE A 12 3.87 -2.69 19.05
C PHE A 12 4.36 -1.73 17.97
N THR A 13 4.88 -0.59 18.42
CA THR A 13 5.51 0.38 17.53
C THR A 13 7.02 0.33 17.70
N MET A 14 7.76 0.54 16.61
CA MET A 14 9.21 0.63 16.57
C MET A 14 9.60 1.96 15.92
N MET A 15 10.71 2.54 16.38
CA MET A 15 11.23 3.82 15.88
C MET A 15 12.65 3.64 15.39
N GLU A 16 13.04 4.39 14.37
CA GLU A 16 14.40 4.42 13.86
C GLU A 16 15.40 4.91 14.93
N THR A 17 16.53 4.22 15.04
CA THR A 17 17.63 4.56 15.96
C THR A 17 18.81 5.14 15.20
N GLU A 18 19.72 5.81 15.91
CA GLU A 18 20.95 6.37 15.32
C GLU A 18 21.99 5.30 14.92
N CYS A 19 21.81 4.07 15.41
CA CYS A 19 22.73 2.97 15.17
C CYS A 19 22.63 2.40 13.76
N THR A 20 23.78 2.02 13.20
CA THR A 20 23.80 1.31 11.91
C THR A 20 23.27 -0.13 12.05
N PRO A 21 22.54 -0.67 11.05
CA PRO A 21 21.96 -2.02 11.12
C PRO A 21 22.99 -3.15 11.29
N SER A 22 24.25 -2.91 10.91
CA SER A 22 25.35 -3.87 11.02
C SER A 22 25.99 -3.93 12.40
N THR A 23 25.63 -3.03 13.31
CA THR A 23 26.20 -3.02 14.65
C THR A 23 25.62 -4.20 15.43
N ARG A 24 26.49 -5.03 16.03
CA ARG A 24 26.07 -6.12 16.94
C ARG A 24 25.54 -5.62 18.30
N LEU A 25 25.24 -4.34 18.40
CA LEU A 25 24.66 -3.75 19.59
C LEU A 25 23.16 -4.07 19.63
N PRO A 26 22.62 -4.35 20.82
CA PRO A 26 21.18 -4.47 20.97
C PRO A 26 20.52 -3.13 20.64
N ALA A 27 19.35 -3.19 20.03
CA ALA A 27 18.60 -1.98 19.64
C ALA A 27 18.22 -1.11 20.85
N ASP A 28 18.11 -1.70 22.04
CA ASP A 28 17.77 -1.02 23.29
C ASP A 28 18.90 -0.11 23.82
N ASP A 29 20.15 -0.37 23.39
CA ASP A 29 21.31 0.46 23.77
C ASP A 29 21.51 1.65 22.81
N CYS A 30 20.63 1.81 21.82
CA CYS A 30 20.72 2.83 20.80
C CYS A 30 19.66 3.91 21.02
N ASP A 31 20.11 5.17 21.03
CA ASP A 31 19.20 6.30 21.11
C ASP A 31 18.32 6.39 19.85
N PHE A 32 17.08 6.83 20.04
CA PHE A 32 16.16 7.10 18.95
C PHE A 32 16.64 8.29 18.13
N LYS A 33 16.47 8.18 16.81
CA LYS A 33 16.81 9.23 15.87
C LYS A 33 15.79 10.35 15.90
N GLU A 34 16.25 11.59 15.88
CA GLU A 34 15.36 12.76 15.82
C GLU A 34 14.56 12.75 14.50
N ASN A 35 13.22 12.78 14.59
CA ASN A 35 12.30 12.60 13.46
C ASN A 35 12.48 11.27 12.70
N GLY A 36 12.93 10.22 13.40
CA GLY A 36 13.06 8.87 12.85
C GLY A 36 11.72 8.29 12.38
N ALA A 37 11.78 7.40 11.39
CA ALA A 37 10.58 6.72 10.91
C ALA A 37 9.96 5.86 12.02
N ILE A 38 8.65 5.95 12.20
CA ILE A 38 7.88 5.12 13.13
C ILE A 38 7.16 4.05 12.33
N LYS A 39 7.33 2.78 12.70
CA LYS A 39 6.59 1.66 12.13
C LYS A 39 5.69 1.03 13.18
N ASP A 40 4.45 0.77 12.81
CA ASP A 40 3.50 -0.01 13.60
C ASP A 40 3.54 -1.46 13.13
N CYS A 41 3.85 -2.37 14.04
CA CYS A 41 4.02 -3.79 13.78
C CYS A 41 2.95 -4.59 14.50
N SER A 42 2.26 -5.46 13.75
CA SER A 42 1.27 -6.38 14.29
C SER A 42 1.46 -7.78 13.70
N GLY A 43 1.21 -8.82 14.51
CA GLY A 43 1.20 -10.18 14.01
C GLY A 43 1.24 -11.27 15.09
N PRO A 44 0.99 -12.52 14.69
CA PRO A 44 1.13 -13.67 15.57
C PRO A 44 2.61 -14.02 15.78
N VAL A 45 2.97 -14.27 17.03
CA VAL A 45 4.27 -14.80 17.43
C VAL A 45 4.07 -16.19 18.01
N THR A 46 4.77 -17.18 17.44
CA THR A 46 4.85 -18.52 18.02
C THR A 46 6.07 -18.59 18.94
N ILE A 47 5.85 -18.82 20.22
CA ILE A 47 6.94 -19.04 21.17
C ILE A 47 7.13 -20.54 21.31
N LEU A 48 7.69 -21.18 20.28
CA LEU A 48 8.16 -22.56 20.39
C LEU A 48 9.44 -22.60 21.22
N GLN A 49 9.55 -23.55 22.13
CA GLN A 49 10.74 -23.74 22.99
C GLN A 49 11.98 -24.02 22.12
N GLY A 50 12.75 -22.97 21.80
CA GLY A 50 14.06 -23.06 21.13
C GLY A 50 14.17 -22.28 19.81
N THR A 51 13.07 -22.04 19.09
CA THR A 51 13.08 -21.25 17.84
C THR A 51 11.77 -20.48 17.70
N PRO A 52 11.74 -19.17 18.02
CA PRO A 52 10.54 -18.37 17.80
C PRO A 52 10.33 -18.15 16.30
N GLU A 53 9.21 -18.61 15.75
CA GLU A 53 8.79 -18.26 14.39
C GLU A 53 7.89 -17.01 14.48
N ILE A 54 8.33 -15.96 13.80
CA ILE A 54 7.81 -14.60 13.92
C ILE A 54 7.31 -14.16 12.53
N ASP A 55 5.99 -14.06 12.35
CA ASP A 55 5.37 -13.48 11.15
C ASP A 55 4.75 -12.13 11.53
N LEU A 56 5.55 -11.06 11.43
CA LEU A 56 5.12 -9.71 11.76
C LEU A 56 4.92 -8.87 10.50
N ARG A 57 3.86 -8.07 10.49
CA ARG A 57 3.59 -7.07 9.46
C ARG A 57 3.81 -5.69 10.06
N CYS A 58 4.77 -4.96 9.48
CA CYS A 58 5.09 -3.60 9.89
C CYS A 58 4.68 -2.62 8.79
N THR A 59 3.88 -1.64 9.15
CA THR A 59 3.46 -0.53 8.28
C THR A 59 4.05 0.77 8.77
N ASP A 60 4.33 1.69 7.84
CA ASP A 60 4.77 3.02 8.20
C ASP A 60 3.63 3.76 8.91
N ALA A 61 3.89 4.17 10.14
CA ALA A 61 2.99 4.97 10.96
C ALA A 61 3.40 6.45 10.96
N SER A 62 4.53 6.79 10.35
CA SER A 62 4.92 8.17 10.08
C SER A 62 3.88 8.76 9.13
N SER A 63 3.14 9.72 9.64
CA SER A 63 1.98 10.32 9.00
C SER A 63 2.37 11.19 7.81
N ASP A 64 2.72 10.59 6.66
CA ASP A 64 2.72 11.29 5.37
C ASP A 64 1.42 10.95 4.62
N PRO A 65 0.37 11.78 4.75
CA PRO A 65 -0.86 11.54 4.01
C PRO A 65 -0.59 11.63 2.52
N VAL A 66 -0.96 10.57 1.77
CA VAL A 66 -0.91 10.56 0.31
C VAL A 66 -1.71 11.75 -0.23
N LEU A 67 -0.99 12.77 -0.72
CA LEU A 67 -1.59 13.96 -1.31
C LEU A 67 -2.18 13.61 -2.68
N ILE A 68 -3.44 13.18 -2.71
CA ILE A 68 -4.17 12.99 -3.96
C ILE A 68 -4.53 14.38 -4.50
N GLN A 69 -3.76 14.89 -5.48
CA GLN A 69 -4.15 16.09 -6.22
C GLN A 69 -5.42 15.81 -7.02
N ARG A 70 -6.58 16.22 -6.48
CA ARG A 70 -7.83 16.28 -7.25
C ARG A 70 -7.71 17.43 -8.25
N GLY A 71 -7.16 17.12 -9.42
CA GLY A 71 -7.00 18.08 -10.51
C GLY A 71 -8.32 18.81 -10.82
N ARG A 72 -8.24 20.12 -11.03
CA ARG A 72 -9.37 21.04 -11.32
C ARG A 72 -9.97 20.84 -12.72
N PHE A 73 -9.83 19.67 -13.33
CA PHE A 73 -10.27 19.38 -14.70
C PHE A 73 -11.80 19.25 -14.85
N GLY A 74 -12.54 19.04 -13.76
CA GLY A 74 -14.00 18.91 -13.80
C GLY A 74 -14.75 20.17 -14.27
N ARG A 75 -14.17 21.37 -14.12
CA ARG A 75 -14.82 22.62 -14.58
C ARG A 75 -14.58 22.93 -16.06
N PHE A 76 -13.57 22.34 -16.70
CA PHE A 76 -13.27 22.62 -18.10
C PHE A 76 -14.16 21.79 -19.06
N LEU A 77 -14.50 20.55 -18.67
CA LEU A 77 -15.36 19.66 -19.46
C LEU A 77 -16.86 20.04 -19.41
N SER A 78 -17.32 20.80 -18.42
CA SER A 78 -18.72 21.25 -18.37
C SER A 78 -19.07 22.22 -19.50
N ARG A 79 -18.07 22.93 -20.04
CA ARG A 79 -18.27 23.92 -21.11
C ARG A 79 -18.33 23.28 -22.50
N ILE A 80 -17.73 22.09 -22.68
CA ILE A 80 -17.71 21.35 -23.95
C ILE A 80 -19.00 20.54 -24.19
N ARG A 81 -19.78 20.23 -23.14
CA ARG A 81 -21.05 19.48 -23.27
C ARG A 81 -22.12 20.14 -24.16
N ARG A 82 -21.95 21.42 -24.53
CA ARG A 82 -22.85 22.13 -25.45
C ARG A 82 -22.56 21.88 -26.93
N PHE A 83 -21.37 21.37 -27.28
CA PHE A 83 -21.08 20.93 -28.64
C PHE A 83 -21.45 19.45 -28.76
N ARG A 84 -22.60 19.17 -29.39
CA ARG A 84 -22.96 17.83 -29.90
C ARG A 84 -22.52 17.75 -31.37
N PRO A 85 -21.28 17.35 -31.69
CA PRO A 85 -20.93 17.07 -33.08
C PRO A 85 -21.79 15.90 -33.57
N ARG A 86 -22.67 16.16 -34.54
CA ARG A 86 -23.38 15.12 -35.29
C ARG A 86 -22.40 14.52 -36.28
N ILE A 87 -21.74 13.44 -35.90
CA ILE A 87 -20.90 12.67 -36.80
C ILE A 87 -21.81 11.67 -37.53
N SER A 88 -22.10 11.92 -38.80
CA SER A 88 -22.80 10.95 -39.67
C SER A 88 -21.75 10.13 -40.42
N PHE A 89 -21.69 8.82 -40.14
CA PHE A 89 -20.91 7.88 -40.95
C PHE A 89 -21.82 7.34 -42.06
N SER A 90 -21.55 7.70 -43.31
CA SER A 90 -22.22 7.08 -44.47
C SER A 90 -21.62 5.71 -44.71
N VAL A 91 -22.32 4.65 -44.30
CA VAL A 91 -21.93 3.26 -44.57
C VAL A 91 -22.44 2.88 -45.96
N HIS A 92 -21.59 2.99 -46.99
CA HIS A 92 -21.90 2.42 -48.30
C HIS A 92 -21.57 0.93 -48.32
N ALA A 93 -22.53 0.09 -47.95
CA ALA A 93 -22.44 -1.35 -48.16
C ALA A 93 -22.82 -1.67 -49.62
N ARG A 94 -21.83 -1.79 -50.51
CA ARG A 94 -22.01 -2.52 -51.78
C ARG A 94 -21.79 -4.00 -51.49
N GLY A 95 -22.87 -4.72 -51.21
CA GLY A 95 -22.87 -6.17 -51.09
C GLY A 95 -23.44 -6.82 -52.36
N THR A 96 -22.69 -7.75 -52.96
CA THR A 96 -23.28 -8.79 -53.83
C THR A 96 -23.14 -10.11 -53.11
N VAL A 97 -24.29 -10.72 -52.84
CA VAL A 97 -24.47 -12.02 -52.20
C VAL A 97 -23.92 -13.12 -53.12
N ARG A 98 -23.06 -14.00 -52.58
CA ARG A 98 -22.79 -15.32 -53.17
C ARG A 98 -23.05 -16.38 -52.11
N PHE A 99 -24.14 -17.11 -52.32
CA PHE A 99 -24.37 -18.40 -51.69
C PHE A 99 -23.58 -19.45 -52.49
N GLY A 100 -22.82 -20.28 -51.79
CA GLY A 100 -22.07 -21.42 -52.31
C GLY A 100 -21.55 -22.24 -51.14
#